data_AF-A0A1G1LPI4-F1
#
_entry.id   AF-A0A1G1LPI4-F1
#
_cell.length_a   1.000
_cell.length_b   1.000
_cell.length_c   1.000
_cell.angle_alpha   90.00
_cell.angle_beta   90.00
_cell.angle_gamma   90.00
#
_symmetry.space_group_name_H-M   'P 1'
#
loop_
_entity.id
_entity.type
_entity.pdbx_description
1 polymer ?
#
loop_
_entity_poly.entity_id
_entity_poly.type
_entity_poly.pdbx_seq_one_letter_code
_entity_poly.pdbx_strand_id
1 'polypeptide(L)'
;MKKCRNCKIVFHHPDRVRCLYCETPLVVLEDNDPVDDAIAFLSTEDDAPPVLLSTDIRPLEQVIRGREPRPKEARVVIGNYFKSRTFYFFYGLSRNELKMGQVYKRFFVQPFNLAFFLMIPWAVINVVDSLFFHLRYKMYCPVCKWKYTGRSATHDPRECAYNREYTLVINAILSGFIARIEPTFHSQAMAEVKRGQRSAYHELCTHKNKFEKSLDIASLCFSCGLITYFTMAVLVPLIGDLLLL
;
A
#
# COMPACT_ATOMS: atom_id res chain seq x y z
N MET A 1 -1.49 10.33 -24.68
CA MET A 1 -0.93 9.74 -23.42
C MET A 1 -0.59 10.86 -22.44
N LYS A 2 -0.09 10.59 -21.22
CA LYS A 2 0.30 11.67 -20.28
C LYS A 2 1.69 11.46 -19.70
N LYS A 3 2.60 12.43 -19.82
CA LYS A 3 4.00 12.36 -19.34
C LYS A 3 4.23 13.27 -18.13
N CYS A 4 4.99 12.77 -17.15
CA CYS A 4 5.50 13.61 -16.08
C CYS A 4 6.78 14.31 -16.53
N ARG A 5 6.84 15.65 -16.42
CA ARG A 5 8.05 16.42 -16.75
C ARG A 5 9.24 16.09 -15.83
N ASN A 6 8.97 15.88 -14.53
CA ASN A 6 10.03 15.64 -13.53
C ASN A 6 10.54 14.21 -13.55
N CYS A 7 9.63 13.23 -13.55
CA CYS A 7 10.01 11.81 -13.51
C CYS A 7 10.27 11.22 -14.90
N LYS A 8 9.93 11.93 -15.99
CA LYS A 8 9.99 11.43 -17.38
C LYS A 8 9.20 10.12 -17.63
N ILE A 9 8.26 9.78 -16.76
CA ILE A 9 7.39 8.59 -16.86
C ILE A 9 6.14 8.90 -17.67
N VAL A 10 5.77 8.00 -18.58
CA VAL A 10 4.52 8.06 -19.36
C VAL A 10 3.46 7.19 -18.70
N PHE A 11 2.27 7.74 -18.54
CA PHE A 11 1.08 7.08 -18.02
C PHE A 11 0.05 6.94 -19.14
N HIS A 12 -0.49 5.73 -19.28
CA HIS A 12 -1.52 5.42 -20.28
C HIS A 12 -2.94 5.64 -19.76
N HIS A 13 -3.13 5.79 -18.44
CA HIS A 13 -4.45 5.97 -17.84
C HIS A 13 -5.02 7.38 -18.09
N PRO A 14 -6.18 7.52 -18.76
CA PRO A 14 -6.72 8.83 -19.18
C PRO A 14 -7.12 9.72 -17.99
N ASP A 15 -7.69 9.14 -16.93
CA ASP A 15 -8.15 9.90 -15.76
C ASP A 15 -7.03 10.41 -14.83
N ARG A 16 -5.77 10.02 -15.06
CA ARG A 16 -4.67 10.44 -14.19
C ARG A 16 -4.25 11.87 -14.53
N VAL A 17 -4.29 12.77 -13.56
CA VAL A 17 -3.93 14.19 -13.77
C VAL A 17 -2.55 14.53 -13.18
N ARG A 18 -2.08 13.75 -12.20
CA ARG A 18 -0.81 13.97 -11.49
C ARG A 18 0.08 12.73 -11.50
N CYS A 19 1.39 12.95 -11.48
CA CYS A 19 2.38 11.89 -11.37
C CYS A 19 2.24 11.16 -10.04
N LEU A 20 2.36 9.83 -10.08
CA LEU A 20 2.25 9.00 -8.89
C LEU A 20 3.37 9.25 -7.86
N TYR A 21 4.56 9.61 -8.35
CA TYR A 21 5.79 9.63 -7.55
C TYR A 21 6.19 11.02 -7.07
N CYS A 22 5.96 12.06 -7.89
CA CYS A 22 6.34 13.44 -7.57
C CYS A 22 5.15 14.39 -7.46
N GLU A 23 3.92 13.90 -7.63
CA GLU A 23 2.66 14.66 -7.58
C GLU A 23 2.53 15.83 -8.58
N THR A 24 3.55 16.07 -9.41
CA THR A 24 3.54 17.08 -10.48
C THR A 24 2.44 16.79 -11.48
N PRO A 25 1.71 17.81 -11.98
CA PRO A 25 0.72 17.61 -13.04
C PRO A 25 1.35 16.94 -14.26
N LEU A 26 0.60 16.01 -14.86
CA LEU A 26 1.01 15.34 -16.07
C LEU A 26 0.67 16.20 -17.29
N VAL A 27 1.56 16.21 -18.27
CA VAL A 27 1.38 16.88 -19.54
C VAL A 27 0.79 15.88 -20.53
N VAL A 28 -0.28 16.26 -21.21
CA VAL A 28 -0.84 15.45 -22.29
C VAL A 28 0.16 15.47 -23.43
N LEU A 29 0.62 14.29 -23.84
CA LEU A 29 1.41 14.13 -25.06
C LEU A 29 0.44 14.04 -26.24
N GLU A 30 0.67 14.88 -27.24
CA GLU A 30 0.04 14.77 -28.55
C GLU A 30 0.68 13.59 -29.31
N ASP A 31 -0.04 12.98 -30.25
CA ASP A 31 0.40 11.75 -30.91
C ASP A 31 1.70 11.91 -31.74
N ASN A 32 2.15 13.15 -31.96
CA ASN A 32 3.37 13.49 -32.71
C ASN A 32 4.53 13.97 -31.81
N ASP A 33 4.37 14.02 -30.48
CA ASP A 33 5.45 14.47 -29.59
C ASP A 33 6.58 13.43 -29.53
N PRO A 34 7.85 13.81 -29.78
CA PRO A 34 8.97 12.88 -29.71
C PRO A 34 9.10 12.30 -28.30
N VAL A 35 9.06 10.96 -28.23
CA VAL A 35 9.15 10.19 -26.98
C VAL A 35 10.60 10.08 -26.49
N ASP A 36 11.56 10.58 -27.26
CA ASP A 36 13.01 10.41 -27.13
C ASP A 36 13.60 10.78 -25.76
N ASP A 37 12.89 11.64 -25.02
CA ASP A 37 13.31 12.13 -23.71
C ASP A 37 12.49 11.55 -22.55
N ALA A 38 11.50 10.70 -22.84
CA ALA A 38 10.84 9.90 -21.82
C ALA A 38 11.75 8.72 -21.48
N ILE A 39 11.69 8.24 -20.24
CA ILE A 39 12.10 6.86 -20.02
C ILE A 39 10.99 6.02 -20.63
N ALA A 40 11.06 5.87 -21.94
CA ALA A 40 10.22 5.03 -22.74
C ALA A 40 10.61 3.61 -22.36
N PHE A 41 9.90 3.02 -21.41
CA PHE A 41 9.98 1.58 -21.17
C PHE A 41 9.26 0.78 -22.29
N LEU A 42 9.12 1.37 -23.48
CA LEU A 42 8.54 0.82 -24.70
C LEU A 42 9.65 0.01 -25.39
N SER A 43 9.56 -1.33 -25.32
CA SER A 43 9.01 -2.16 -26.39
C SER A 43 10.08 -2.51 -27.43
N THR A 44 10.96 -3.45 -27.09
CA THR A 44 11.18 -4.54 -28.04
C THR A 44 10.00 -5.49 -27.88
N GLU A 45 9.08 -5.42 -28.84
CA GLU A 45 8.18 -6.52 -29.17
C GLU A 45 9.05 -7.69 -29.63
N ASP A 46 9.13 -8.72 -28.80
CA ASP A 46 8.78 -10.08 -29.17
C ASP A 46 8.98 -10.97 -27.94
N ASP A 47 8.05 -11.91 -27.75
CA ASP A 47 7.98 -12.93 -26.70
C ASP A 47 7.52 -12.49 -25.29
N ALA A 48 6.28 -12.82 -24.95
CA ALA A 48 5.89 -13.16 -23.58
C ALA A 48 5.84 -14.69 -23.44
N PRO A 49 6.10 -15.32 -22.27
CA PRO A 49 6.73 -14.87 -21.01
C PRO A 49 7.90 -15.79 -20.55
N PRO A 50 8.88 -15.32 -19.73
CA PRO A 50 8.73 -15.38 -18.26
C PRO A 50 9.48 -14.23 -17.55
N VAL A 51 8.94 -13.01 -17.57
CA VAL A 51 9.60 -11.85 -16.92
C VAL A 51 9.08 -11.58 -15.49
N LEU A 52 8.08 -12.32 -15.01
CA LEU A 52 7.56 -12.18 -13.63
C LEU A 52 8.40 -12.90 -12.55
N LEU A 53 9.62 -13.35 -12.89
CA LEU A 53 10.55 -14.02 -11.97
C LEU A 53 12.03 -13.66 -12.18
N SER A 54 12.37 -12.77 -13.13
CA SER A 54 13.75 -12.29 -13.26
C SER A 54 14.03 -11.25 -12.18
N THR A 55 14.93 -11.60 -11.27
CA THR A 55 15.47 -10.80 -10.17
C THR A 55 16.23 -9.53 -10.59
N ASP A 56 16.37 -9.26 -11.90
CA ASP A 56 17.10 -8.12 -12.46
C ASP A 56 16.17 -7.05 -13.04
N ILE A 57 15.21 -6.61 -12.24
CA ILE A 57 14.50 -5.36 -12.52
C ILE A 57 15.39 -4.26 -11.96
N ARG A 58 16.19 -3.58 -12.80
CA ARG A 58 16.80 -2.30 -12.41
C ARG A 58 15.65 -1.38 -11.98
N PRO A 59 15.48 -1.14 -10.69
CA PRO A 59 14.25 -0.58 -10.21
C PRO A 59 14.28 0.93 -10.46
N LEU A 60 13.09 1.53 -10.52
CA LEU A 60 12.85 2.97 -10.41
C LEU A 60 13.65 3.64 -9.28
N GLU A 61 14.19 2.87 -8.34
CA GLU A 61 15.21 3.21 -7.37
C GLU A 61 16.37 4.01 -7.97
N GLN A 62 16.89 3.64 -9.16
CA GLN A 62 17.93 4.42 -9.85
C GLN A 62 17.40 5.68 -10.53
N VAL A 63 16.15 5.67 -11.00
CA VAL A 63 15.54 6.74 -11.80
C VAL A 63 14.91 7.84 -10.94
N ILE A 64 14.36 7.48 -9.79
CA ILE A 64 13.61 8.42 -8.93
C ILE A 64 14.46 8.96 -7.78
N ARG A 65 15.38 8.19 -7.16
CA ARG A 65 16.16 8.70 -5.99
C ARG A 65 17.55 8.12 -5.67
N GLY A 66 18.07 7.12 -6.37
CA GLY A 66 19.31 6.42 -5.98
C GLY A 66 19.27 5.79 -4.58
N ARG A 67 18.09 5.58 -4.00
CA ARG A 67 17.85 5.08 -2.63
C ARG A 67 16.59 4.24 -2.59
N GLU A 68 16.62 3.15 -1.82
CA GLU A 68 15.42 2.37 -1.50
C GLU A 68 14.33 3.28 -0.93
N PRO A 69 13.08 3.22 -1.45
CA PRO A 69 12.00 4.05 -0.97
C PRO A 69 11.72 3.71 0.50
N ARG A 70 11.80 4.72 1.37
CA ARG A 70 11.49 4.54 2.80
C ARG A 70 10.08 3.95 2.94
N PRO A 71 9.81 3.08 3.92
CA PRO A 71 8.50 2.42 4.06
C PRO A 71 7.30 3.38 4.08
N LYS A 72 7.47 4.59 4.62
CA LYS A 72 6.45 5.65 4.61
C LYS A 72 6.16 6.17 3.20
N GLU A 73 7.19 6.35 2.37
CA GLU A 73 7.07 6.83 0.99
C GLU A 73 6.39 5.77 0.12
N ALA A 74 6.77 4.50 0.26
CA ALA A 74 6.14 3.39 -0.44
C ALA A 74 4.62 3.33 -0.21
N ARG A 75 4.18 3.48 1.05
CA ARG A 75 2.75 3.48 1.40
C ARG A 75 2.00 4.64 0.75
N VAL A 76 2.58 5.85 0.77
CA VAL A 76 1.96 7.04 0.16
C VAL A 76 1.79 6.83 -1.34
N VAL A 77 2.81 6.28 -2.03
CA VAL A 77 2.75 5.95 -3.45
C VAL A 77 1.63 4.94 -3.74
N ILE A 78 1.54 3.85 -2.95
CA ILE A 78 0.49 2.84 -3.11
C ILE A 78 -0.90 3.46 -2.87
N GLY A 79 -1.07 4.23 -1.81
CA GLY A 79 -2.34 4.91 -1.50
C GLY A 79 -2.75 5.91 -2.58
N ASN A 80 -1.79 6.64 -3.15
CA ASN A 80 -2.02 7.53 -4.28
C ASN A 80 -2.48 6.77 -5.53
N TYR A 81 -1.91 5.58 -5.77
CA TYR A 81 -2.25 4.75 -6.91
C TYR A 81 -3.70 4.28 -6.84
N PHE A 82 -4.11 3.72 -5.70
CA PHE A 82 -5.47 3.23 -5.47
C PHE A 82 -6.48 4.32 -5.07
N LYS A 83 -6.06 5.60 -5.05
CA LYS A 83 -6.88 6.74 -4.58
C LYS A 83 -7.49 6.48 -3.18
N SER A 84 -6.77 5.73 -2.34
CA SER A 84 -7.16 5.41 -0.98
C SER A 84 -6.10 5.91 0.01
N ARG A 85 -6.52 6.81 0.90
CA ARG A 85 -5.68 7.41 1.94
C ARG A 85 -6.36 7.29 3.32
N THR A 86 -7.08 6.19 3.55
CA THR A 86 -7.72 5.90 4.85
C THR A 86 -6.73 5.22 5.80
N PHE A 87 -6.91 5.38 7.11
CA PHE A 87 -6.11 4.66 8.10
C PHE A 87 -6.31 3.16 7.97
N TYR A 88 -7.56 2.73 7.72
CA TYR A 88 -7.87 1.33 7.45
C TYR A 88 -7.07 0.76 6.28
N PHE A 89 -7.00 1.47 5.15
CA PHE A 89 -6.23 1.02 3.99
C PHE A 89 -4.73 0.89 4.31
N PHE A 90 -4.14 1.91 4.95
CA PHE A 90 -2.73 1.85 5.35
C PHE A 90 -2.45 0.78 6.40
N TYR A 91 -3.41 0.52 7.29
CA TYR A 91 -3.34 -0.56 8.26
C TYR A 91 -3.33 -1.93 7.56
N GLY A 92 -4.23 -2.13 6.59
CA GLY A 92 -4.28 -3.34 5.75
C GLY A 92 -2.98 -3.58 4.98
N LEU A 93 -2.42 -2.54 4.34
CA LEU A 93 -1.10 -2.61 3.71
C LEU A 93 -0.01 -3.00 4.71
N SER A 94 -0.01 -2.38 5.89
CA SER A 94 0.99 -2.66 6.94
C SER A 94 0.88 -4.08 7.48
N ARG A 95 -0.32 -4.62 7.57
CA ARG A 95 -0.59 -6.00 7.98
C ARG A 95 -0.11 -7.00 6.94
N ASN A 96 -0.36 -6.73 5.65
CA ASN A 96 0.14 -7.56 4.55
C ASN A 96 1.67 -7.53 4.48
N GLU A 97 2.29 -6.36 4.65
CA GLU A 97 3.75 -6.23 4.73
C GLU A 97 4.34 -7.07 5.89
N LEU A 98 3.65 -7.15 7.02
CA LEU A 98 4.08 -7.97 8.16
C LEU A 98 4.02 -9.48 7.88
N LYS A 99 3.10 -9.90 7.00
CA LYS A 99 3.03 -11.29 6.50
C LYS A 99 4.19 -11.62 5.57
N MET A 100 4.82 -10.65 4.92
CA MET A 100 5.91 -10.92 3.98
C MET A 100 7.19 -11.33 4.71
N GLY A 101 7.96 -12.22 4.08
CA GLY A 101 9.26 -12.70 4.58
C GLY A 101 9.17 -13.72 5.70
N GLN A 102 10.29 -14.37 6.00
CA GLN A 102 10.36 -15.46 6.98
C GLN A 102 10.35 -14.94 8.42
N VAL A 103 11.08 -13.86 8.70
CA VAL A 103 11.17 -13.24 10.02
C VAL A 103 10.21 -12.05 10.11
N TYR A 104 9.67 -11.76 11.29
CA TYR A 104 8.89 -10.53 11.51
C TYR A 104 9.84 -9.33 11.62
N LYS A 105 9.68 -8.33 10.75
CA LYS A 105 10.48 -7.10 10.78
C LYS A 105 10.15 -6.19 11.96
N ARG A 106 8.97 -6.35 12.56
CA ARG A 106 8.43 -5.52 13.64
C ARG A 106 7.36 -6.29 14.41
N PHE A 107 7.12 -5.90 15.67
CA PHE A 107 6.05 -6.49 16.48
C PHE A 107 4.67 -5.89 16.18
N PHE A 108 4.59 -4.57 16.00
CA PHE A 108 3.30 -3.93 15.72
C PHE A 108 2.97 -3.96 14.23
N VAL A 109 1.71 -4.23 13.89
CA VAL A 109 1.19 -4.19 12.51
C VAL A 109 1.53 -2.85 11.87
N GLN A 110 1.10 -1.75 12.51
CA GLN A 110 1.50 -0.40 12.16
C GLN A 110 2.53 0.11 13.19
N PRO A 111 3.69 0.65 12.77
CA PRO A 111 4.70 1.16 13.68
C PRO A 111 4.16 2.36 14.47
N PHE A 112 4.44 2.40 15.78
CA PHE A 112 4.02 3.52 16.64
C PHE A 112 4.58 4.86 16.14
N ASN A 113 3.72 5.86 16.18
CA ASN A 113 4.02 7.26 15.89
C ASN A 113 3.26 8.14 16.90
N LEU A 114 3.67 9.39 17.07
CA LEU A 114 2.99 10.29 18.02
C LEU A 114 1.53 10.59 17.62
N ALA A 115 1.17 10.44 16.35
CA ALA A 115 -0.21 10.62 15.91
C ALA A 115 -1.16 9.53 16.42
N PHE A 116 -0.66 8.41 16.98
CA PHE A 116 -1.52 7.40 17.63
C PHE A 116 -2.25 7.94 18.86
N PHE A 117 -1.71 8.94 19.55
CA PHE A 117 -2.42 9.59 20.66
C PHE A 117 -3.68 10.32 20.19
N LEU A 118 -3.71 10.77 18.94
CA LEU A 118 -4.89 11.38 18.31
C LEU A 118 -5.85 10.33 17.71
N MET A 119 -5.50 9.04 17.79
CA MET A 119 -6.25 7.93 17.19
C MET A 119 -6.28 6.73 18.14
N ILE A 120 -6.77 6.95 19.36
CA ILE A 120 -6.73 5.97 20.45
C ILE A 120 -7.43 4.66 20.07
N PRO A 121 -8.63 4.65 19.44
CA PRO A 121 -9.26 3.40 19.00
C PRO A 121 -8.37 2.57 18.08
N TRP A 122 -7.72 3.21 17.11
CA TRP A 122 -6.77 2.55 16.21
C TRP A 122 -5.52 2.04 16.93
N ALA A 123 -5.03 2.76 17.95
CA ALA A 123 -3.92 2.29 18.78
C ALA A 123 -4.26 0.97 19.50
N VAL A 124 -5.46 0.90 20.09
CA VAL A 124 -5.96 -0.31 20.76
C VAL A 124 -6.08 -1.47 19.77
N ILE A 125 -6.70 -1.24 18.61
CA ILE A 125 -6.81 -2.24 17.53
C ILE A 125 -5.41 -2.72 17.11
N ASN A 126 -4.46 -1.81 16.94
CA ASN A 126 -3.10 -2.14 16.55
C ASN A 126 -2.42 -3.03 17.58
N VAL A 127 -2.54 -2.76 18.88
CA VAL A 127 -1.98 -3.61 19.94
C VAL A 127 -2.61 -5.00 19.93
N VAL A 128 -3.95 -5.06 19.94
CA VAL A 128 -4.70 -6.32 20.02
C VAL A 128 -4.44 -7.19 18.79
N ASP A 129 -4.58 -6.65 17.58
CA ASP A 129 -4.35 -7.43 16.35
C ASP A 129 -2.88 -7.83 16.19
N SER A 130 -1.93 -7.00 16.64
CA SER A 130 -0.51 -7.38 16.60
C SER A 130 -0.22 -8.62 17.44
N LEU A 131 -0.81 -8.71 18.63
CA LEU A 131 -0.73 -9.89 19.48
C LEU A 131 -1.35 -11.11 18.78
N PHE A 132 -2.60 -10.99 18.32
CA PHE A 132 -3.28 -12.08 17.62
C PHE A 132 -2.56 -12.51 16.35
N PHE A 133 -1.95 -11.57 15.63
CA PHE A 133 -1.23 -11.82 14.39
C PHE A 133 -0.01 -12.72 14.64
N HIS A 134 0.83 -12.38 15.61
CA HIS A 134 2.02 -13.16 15.95
C HIS A 134 1.67 -14.54 16.51
N LEU A 135 0.53 -14.66 17.20
CA LEU A 135 0.05 -15.95 17.67
C LEU A 135 -0.46 -16.84 16.53
N ARG A 136 -1.09 -16.25 15.50
CA ARG A 136 -1.79 -17.01 14.44
C ARG A 136 -0.93 -17.30 13.20
N TYR A 137 -0.02 -16.41 12.79
CA TYR A 137 0.69 -16.48 11.51
C TYR A 137 2.11 -17.03 11.64
N LYS A 138 2.28 -18.24 12.18
CA LYS A 138 3.61 -18.81 12.48
C LYS A 138 4.29 -19.52 11.29
N MET A 139 3.51 -19.97 10.31
CA MET A 139 4.02 -20.74 9.17
C MET A 139 4.45 -19.82 8.03
N TYR A 140 5.42 -20.25 7.22
CA TYR A 140 5.96 -19.50 6.09
C TYR A 140 5.95 -20.35 4.82
N CYS A 141 5.54 -19.76 3.70
CA CYS A 141 5.59 -20.40 2.39
C CYS A 141 6.80 -19.90 1.59
N PRO A 142 7.71 -20.80 1.14
CA PRO A 142 8.89 -20.40 0.36
C PRO A 142 8.54 -19.94 -1.06
N VAL A 143 7.37 -20.32 -1.59
CA VAL A 143 6.96 -20.01 -2.97
C VAL A 143 6.47 -18.57 -3.09
N CYS A 144 5.44 -18.18 -2.34
CA CYS A 144 4.93 -16.82 -2.37
C CYS A 144 5.74 -15.87 -1.48
N LYS A 145 6.54 -16.40 -0.53
CA LYS A 145 7.29 -15.66 0.50
C LYS A 145 6.40 -14.97 1.55
N TRP A 146 5.25 -15.57 1.86
CA TRP A 146 4.31 -15.06 2.86
C TRP A 146 4.10 -16.01 4.02
N LYS A 147 3.77 -15.41 5.17
CA LYS A 147 3.28 -16.10 6.34
C LYS A 147 1.80 -16.38 6.20
N TYR A 148 1.38 -17.56 6.61
CA TYR A 148 -0.01 -18.02 6.52
C TYR A 148 -0.47 -18.68 7.81
N THR A 149 -1.79 -18.82 7.93
CA THR A 149 -2.40 -19.50 9.08
C THR A 149 -2.67 -20.94 8.69
N GLY A 150 -1.95 -21.89 9.25
CA GLY A 150 -2.12 -23.30 8.93
C GLY A 150 -1.87 -24.16 10.16
N ARG A 151 -2.76 -25.13 10.39
CA ARG A 151 -2.44 -26.31 11.22
C ARG A 151 -1.68 -27.35 10.40
N SER A 152 -1.86 -27.36 9.09
CA SER A 152 -1.14 -28.21 8.14
C SER A 152 0.14 -27.51 7.64
N ALA A 153 1.13 -28.32 7.26
CA ALA A 153 2.40 -27.84 6.69
C ALA A 153 2.26 -27.28 5.26
N THR A 154 1.07 -27.40 4.64
CA THR A 154 0.83 -27.03 3.24
C THR A 154 0.01 -25.75 3.15
N HIS A 155 0.58 -24.72 2.50
CA HIS A 155 -0.11 -23.47 2.20
C HIS A 155 -1.20 -23.70 1.15
N ASP A 156 -2.39 -23.14 1.34
CA ASP A 156 -3.47 -23.17 0.34
C ASP A 156 -2.96 -22.60 -0.99
N PRO A 157 -3.01 -23.37 -2.10
CA PRO A 157 -2.59 -22.90 -3.42
C PRO A 157 -3.29 -21.62 -3.86
N ARG A 158 -4.56 -21.42 -3.49
CA ARG A 158 -5.32 -20.22 -3.87
C ARG A 158 -4.83 -18.99 -3.12
N GLU A 159 -4.62 -19.10 -1.81
CA GLU A 159 -4.04 -18.02 -1.00
C GLU A 159 -2.60 -17.73 -1.44
N CYS A 160 -1.83 -18.76 -1.79
CA CYS A 160 -0.48 -18.63 -2.32
C CYS A 160 -0.44 -17.83 -3.63
N ALA A 161 -1.36 -18.13 -4.57
CA ALA A 161 -1.47 -17.42 -5.83
C ALA A 161 -1.86 -15.95 -5.62
N TYR A 162 -2.87 -15.69 -4.78
CA TYR A 162 -3.29 -14.33 -4.42
C TYR A 162 -2.15 -13.52 -3.80
N ASN A 163 -1.41 -14.09 -2.84
CA ASN A 163 -0.28 -13.42 -2.18
C ASN A 163 0.86 -13.12 -3.16
N ARG A 164 1.09 -14.01 -4.14
CA ARG A 164 2.06 -13.79 -5.21
C ARG A 164 1.63 -12.64 -6.12
N GLU A 165 0.38 -12.63 -6.58
CA GLU A 165 -0.18 -11.53 -7.39
C GLU A 165 -0.10 -10.20 -6.63
N TYR A 166 -0.49 -10.18 -5.36
CA TYR A 166 -0.39 -8.99 -4.52
C TYR A 166 1.03 -8.44 -4.49
N THR A 167 2.03 -9.31 -4.27
CA THR A 167 3.44 -8.91 -4.22
C THR A 167 3.89 -8.33 -5.57
N LEU A 168 3.47 -8.94 -6.68
CA LEU A 168 3.76 -8.45 -8.02
C LEU A 168 3.15 -7.07 -8.28
N VAL A 169 1.88 -6.85 -7.89
CA VAL A 169 1.20 -5.56 -8.03
C VAL A 169 1.90 -4.47 -7.22
N ILE A 170 2.19 -4.73 -5.94
CA ILE A 170 2.88 -3.76 -5.08
C ILE A 170 4.27 -3.45 -5.63
N ASN A 171 5.05 -4.46 -6.00
CA ASN A 171 6.37 -4.25 -6.58
C ASN A 171 6.30 -3.48 -7.89
N ALA A 172 5.32 -3.76 -8.77
CA ALA A 172 5.13 -3.03 -10.02
C ALA A 172 4.79 -1.56 -9.78
N ILE A 173 4.01 -1.25 -8.75
CA ILE A 173 3.69 0.13 -8.36
C ILE A 173 4.93 0.85 -7.85
N LEU A 174 5.67 0.22 -6.94
CA LEU A 174 6.87 0.83 -6.36
C LEU A 174 8.01 0.97 -7.38
N SER A 175 8.07 0.06 -8.35
CA SER A 175 9.09 0.04 -9.41
C SER A 175 8.71 0.81 -10.68
N GLY A 176 7.54 1.46 -10.75
CA GLY A 176 7.21 2.26 -11.94
C GLY A 176 6.59 1.48 -13.08
N PHE A 177 6.88 0.19 -13.15
CA PHE A 177 6.45 -0.70 -14.22
C PHE A 177 4.93 -0.84 -14.34
N ILE A 178 4.19 -0.53 -13.27
CA ILE A 178 2.72 -0.57 -13.28
C ILE A 178 2.14 0.23 -14.46
N ALA A 179 2.75 1.34 -14.87
CA ALA A 179 2.25 2.15 -15.98
C ALA A 179 2.17 1.38 -17.32
N ARG A 180 3.02 0.36 -17.51
CA ARG A 180 3.05 -0.50 -18.71
C ARG A 180 2.16 -1.73 -18.58
N ILE A 181 2.21 -2.40 -17.43
CA ILE A 181 1.59 -3.73 -17.25
C ILE A 181 0.20 -3.69 -16.61
N GLU A 182 -0.29 -2.50 -16.25
CA GLU A 182 -1.64 -2.29 -15.72
C GLU A 182 -2.76 -2.92 -16.58
N PRO A 183 -2.77 -2.80 -17.93
CA PRO A 183 -3.77 -3.47 -18.76
C PRO A 183 -3.74 -5.00 -18.63
N THR A 184 -2.55 -5.58 -18.47
CA THR A 184 -2.37 -7.02 -18.26
C THR A 184 -2.89 -7.45 -16.89
N PHE A 185 -2.61 -6.70 -15.83
CA PHE A 185 -3.19 -6.97 -14.52
C PHE A 185 -4.70 -6.86 -14.54
N HIS A 186 -5.24 -5.84 -15.21
CA HIS A 186 -6.69 -5.67 -15.32
C HIS A 186 -7.34 -6.83 -16.08
N SER A 187 -6.79 -7.27 -17.21
CA SER A 187 -7.35 -8.38 -17.99
C SER A 187 -7.26 -9.72 -17.25
N GLN A 188 -6.13 -9.98 -16.57
CA GLN A 188 -5.95 -11.16 -15.72
C GLN A 188 -6.94 -11.16 -14.54
N ALA A 189 -7.04 -10.04 -13.83
CA ALA A 189 -7.96 -9.88 -12.71
C ALA A 189 -9.42 -10.11 -13.11
N MET A 190 -9.85 -9.57 -14.26
CA MET A 190 -11.20 -9.80 -14.78
C MET A 190 -11.42 -11.26 -15.18
N ALA A 191 -10.40 -11.94 -15.72
CA ALA A 191 -10.48 -13.36 -16.06
C ALA A 191 -10.61 -14.24 -14.81
N GLU A 192 -9.88 -13.94 -13.73
CA GLU A 192 -9.97 -14.65 -12.45
C GLU A 192 -11.34 -14.44 -11.77
N VAL A 193 -11.84 -13.20 -11.75
CA VAL A 193 -13.17 -12.89 -11.20
C VAL A 193 -14.27 -13.62 -11.97
N LYS A 194 -14.18 -13.68 -13.30
CA LYS A 194 -15.11 -14.48 -14.14
C LYS A 194 -15.07 -15.97 -13.82
N ARG A 195 -13.94 -16.49 -13.34
CA ARG A 195 -13.78 -17.88 -12.87
C ARG A 195 -14.19 -18.08 -11.40
N GLY A 196 -14.72 -17.05 -10.74
CA GLY A 196 -15.07 -17.08 -9.31
C GLY A 196 -13.86 -17.13 -8.38
N GLN A 197 -12.68 -16.74 -8.87
CA GLN A 197 -11.45 -16.66 -8.08
C GLN A 197 -11.20 -15.23 -7.59
N ARG A 198 -10.43 -15.10 -6.52
CA ARG A 198 -10.04 -13.81 -5.95
C ARG A 198 -8.79 -13.30 -6.67
N SER A 199 -8.85 -12.07 -7.16
CA SER A 199 -7.68 -11.34 -7.66
C SER A 199 -7.31 -10.23 -6.68
N ALA A 200 -6.03 -10.17 -6.32
CA ALA A 200 -5.48 -9.13 -5.46
C ALA A 200 -5.56 -7.75 -6.13
N TYR A 201 -5.27 -7.67 -7.43
CA TYR A 201 -5.40 -6.41 -8.17
C TYR A 201 -6.86 -5.91 -8.16
N HIS A 202 -7.82 -6.79 -8.43
CA HIS A 202 -9.24 -6.44 -8.42
C HIS A 202 -9.69 -5.91 -7.06
N GLU A 203 -9.34 -6.60 -5.97
CA GLU A 203 -9.72 -6.19 -4.62
C GLU A 203 -9.10 -4.84 -4.22
N LEU A 204 -7.83 -4.61 -4.58
CA LEU A 204 -7.16 -3.34 -4.33
C LEU A 204 -7.80 -2.17 -5.13
N CYS A 205 -8.22 -2.41 -6.37
CA CYS A 205 -8.85 -1.40 -7.22
C CYS A 205 -10.32 -1.12 -6.87
N THR A 206 -11.07 -2.14 -6.46
CA THR A 206 -12.51 -2.02 -6.14
C THR A 206 -12.78 -1.62 -4.69
N HIS A 207 -11.71 -1.47 -3.90
CA HIS A 207 -11.77 -1.08 -2.50
C HIS A 207 -12.64 0.17 -2.28
N LYS A 208 -13.78 0.01 -1.59
CA LYS A 208 -14.76 1.08 -1.40
C LYS A 208 -14.44 1.88 -0.13
N ASN A 209 -13.87 3.06 -0.32
CA ASN A 209 -13.38 3.90 0.79
C ASN A 209 -14.49 4.59 1.63
N LYS A 210 -15.78 4.49 1.30
CA LYS A 210 -16.83 5.30 1.94
C LYS A 210 -16.98 5.00 3.43
N PHE A 211 -17.15 3.72 3.79
CA PHE A 211 -17.35 3.32 5.18
C PHE A 211 -16.10 3.53 6.04
N GLU A 212 -14.92 3.24 5.48
CA GLU A 212 -13.64 3.44 6.15
C GLU A 212 -13.37 4.90 6.48
N LYS A 213 -13.68 5.82 5.55
CA LYS A 213 -13.57 7.26 5.83
C LYS A 213 -14.44 7.67 7.01
N SER A 214 -15.66 7.15 7.10
CA SER A 214 -16.54 7.42 8.25
C SER A 214 -15.99 6.86 9.55
N LEU A 215 -15.42 5.65 9.53
CA LEU A 215 -14.74 5.08 10.71
C LEU A 215 -13.52 5.90 11.14
N ASP A 216 -12.71 6.36 10.19
CA ASP A 216 -11.54 7.20 10.46
C ASP A 216 -11.95 8.53 11.13
N ILE A 217 -12.99 9.18 10.59
CA ILE A 217 -13.55 10.43 11.16
C ILE A 217 -14.11 10.17 12.56
N ALA A 218 -14.90 9.10 12.73
CA ALA A 218 -15.48 8.74 14.03
C ALA A 218 -14.39 8.47 15.08
N SER A 219 -13.34 7.74 14.70
CA SER A 219 -12.19 7.47 15.57
C SER A 219 -11.46 8.76 15.98
N LEU A 220 -11.31 9.71 15.06
CA LEU A 220 -10.70 11.00 15.34
C LEU A 220 -11.56 11.82 16.29
N CYS A 221 -12.86 11.95 16.01
CA CYS A 221 -13.80 12.66 16.87
C CYS A 221 -13.83 12.07 18.29
N PHE A 222 -13.88 10.75 18.40
CA PHE A 222 -13.83 10.06 19.69
C PHE A 222 -12.53 10.38 20.46
N SER A 223 -11.39 10.33 19.77
CA SER A 223 -10.09 10.61 20.41
C SER A 223 -9.98 12.07 20.87
N CYS A 224 -10.41 13.03 20.04
CA CYS A 224 -10.46 14.45 20.42
C CYS A 224 -11.38 14.69 21.62
N GLY A 225 -12.56 14.05 21.64
CA GLY A 225 -13.49 14.12 22.77
C GLY A 225 -12.88 13.57 24.06
N LEU A 226 -12.22 12.41 23.98
CA LEU A 226 -11.56 11.79 25.13
C LEU A 226 -10.41 12.65 25.68
N ILE A 227 -9.56 13.19 24.81
CA ILE A 227 -8.45 14.09 25.20
C ILE A 227 -9.00 15.35 25.86
N THR A 228 -10.05 15.94 25.29
CA THR A 228 -10.68 17.15 25.85
C THR A 228 -11.27 16.86 27.23
N TYR A 229 -11.99 15.74 27.37
CA TYR A 229 -12.53 15.30 28.65
C TYR A 229 -11.43 15.08 29.69
N PHE A 230 -10.37 14.36 29.35
CA PHE A 230 -9.24 14.10 30.25
C PHE A 230 -8.54 15.39 30.69
N THR A 231 -8.34 16.32 29.75
CA THR A 231 -7.72 17.62 30.05
C THR A 231 -8.56 18.42 31.04
N MET A 232 -9.87 18.48 30.83
CA MET A 232 -10.77 19.23 31.72
C MET A 232 -10.97 18.54 33.08
N ALA A 233 -11.05 17.22 33.11
CA ALA A 233 -11.33 16.47 34.33
C ALA A 233 -10.09 16.25 35.22
N VAL A 234 -8.89 16.19 34.63
CA VAL A 234 -7.66 15.83 35.36
C VAL A 234 -6.66 16.98 35.37
N LEU A 235 -6.32 17.56 34.22
CA LEU A 235 -5.26 18.56 34.15
C LEU A 235 -5.68 19.90 34.77
N VAL A 236 -6.91 20.34 34.54
CA VAL A 236 -7.40 21.63 35.08
C VAL A 236 -7.44 21.64 36.62
N PRO A 237 -8.02 20.63 37.31
CA PRO A 237 -8.00 20.58 38.77
C PRO A 237 -6.57 20.55 39.33
N LEU A 238 -5.69 19.76 38.71
CA LEU A 238 -4.31 19.59 39.17
C LEU A 238 -3.50 20.90 39.05
N ILE A 239 -3.72 21.67 37.98
CA ILE A 239 -3.13 23.02 37.83
C ILE A 239 -3.73 23.98 38.86
N GLY A 240 -5.04 23.91 39.11
CA GLY A 240 -5.71 24.72 40.14
C GLY A 240 -5.13 24.49 41.52
N ASP A 241 -4.96 23.23 41.92
CA ASP A 241 -4.37 22.85 43.20
C ASP A 241 -2.90 23.31 43.32
N LEU A 242 -2.13 23.23 42.23
CA LEU A 242 -0.73 23.69 42.19
C LEU A 242 -0.61 25.21 42.31
N LEU A 243 -1.53 25.98 41.73
CA LEU A 243 -1.51 27.45 41.79
C LEU A 243 -1.97 28.01 43.14
N LEU A 244 -2.67 27.20 43.94
CA LEU A 244 -3.10 27.56 45.30
C LEU A 244 -2.04 27.25 46.38
N LEU A 245 -0.94 26.59 46.00
CA LEU A 245 0.21 26.20 46.83
C LEU A 245 1.35 27.20 46.71
#